data_AF-A0A358R4M2-F1
#
_entry.id   AF-A0A358R4M2-F1
#
_cell.length_a   1.000
_cell.length_b   1.000
_cell.length_c   1.000
_cell.angle_alpha   90.00
_cell.angle_beta   90.00
_cell.angle_gamma   90.00
#
_symmetry.space_group_name_H-M   'P 1'
#
loop_
_entity.id
_entity.type
_entity.pdbx_description
1 polymer ?
#
loop_
_entity_poly.entity_id
_entity_poly.type
_entity_poly.pdbx_seq_one_letter_code
_entity_poly.pdbx_strand_id
1 'polypeptide(L)'
;GHTGNFDAAVKAIETVDTQLGRCLEAASVGGYRTLIIADHGNADVMIKPDGSPHTAHTTAKVPIILVEPSADGLYTSETSAEGSNQPKSNTFEASASEWTLRDGKLADIAPTLLDLMALDQPPEMTGHSLIGPRLESDE
;
A
#
# COMPACT_ATOMS: atom_id res chain seq x y z
N GLY A 1 -16.43 -8.27 -3.20
CA GLY A 1 -15.81 -9.13 -4.21
C GLY A 1 -16.68 -10.29 -4.60
N HIS A 2 -16.33 -11.51 -4.17
CA HIS A 2 -16.92 -12.78 -4.64
C HIS A 2 -18.45 -12.93 -4.61
N THR A 3 -19.17 -12.14 -3.79
CA THR A 3 -20.64 -12.13 -3.80
C THR A 3 -21.22 -11.51 -5.08
N GLY A 4 -20.43 -10.74 -5.83
CA GLY A 4 -20.89 -9.99 -7.02
C GLY A 4 -21.81 -8.82 -6.69
N ASN A 5 -22.07 -8.55 -5.42
CA ASN A 5 -22.90 -7.45 -4.97
C ASN A 5 -22.04 -6.18 -4.84
N PHE A 6 -22.25 -5.22 -5.74
CA PHE A 6 -21.49 -3.97 -5.80
C PHE A 6 -21.60 -3.15 -4.50
N ASP A 7 -22.82 -2.88 -4.04
CA ASP A 7 -23.05 -2.06 -2.84
C ASP A 7 -22.46 -2.69 -1.58
N ALA A 8 -22.52 -4.02 -1.48
CA ALA A 8 -21.88 -4.74 -0.40
C ALA A 8 -20.34 -4.65 -0.46
N ALA A 9 -19.76 -4.67 -1.67
CA ALA A 9 -18.32 -4.51 -1.85
C ALA A 9 -17.84 -3.10 -1.50
N VAL A 10 -18.61 -2.06 -1.85
CA VAL A 10 -18.34 -0.66 -1.46
C VAL A 10 -18.28 -0.55 0.07
N LYS A 11 -19.33 -1.02 0.76
CA LYS A 11 -19.37 -1.00 2.24
C LYS A 11 -18.21 -1.78 2.87
N ALA A 12 -17.82 -2.90 2.27
CA ALA A 12 -16.68 -3.66 2.74
C ALA A 12 -15.37 -2.87 2.63
N ILE A 13 -15.12 -2.19 1.50
CA ILE A 13 -13.94 -1.35 1.31
C ILE A 13 -13.93 -0.16 2.27
N GLU A 14 -15.05 0.56 2.42
CA GLU A 14 -15.18 1.67 3.37
C GLU A 14 -14.91 1.24 4.82
N THR A 15 -15.32 0.02 5.17
CA THR A 15 -15.03 -0.56 6.49
C THR A 15 -13.53 -0.84 6.64
N VAL A 16 -12.89 -1.41 5.62
CA VAL A 16 -11.43 -1.66 5.61
C VAL A 16 -10.67 -0.35 5.74
N ASP A 17 -11.03 0.68 4.99
CA ASP A 17 -10.42 2.02 5.05
C ASP A 17 -10.51 2.63 6.46
N THR A 18 -11.70 2.57 7.08
CA THR A 18 -11.91 3.04 8.46
C THR A 18 -11.04 2.27 9.46
N GLN A 19 -10.93 0.95 9.33
CA GLN A 19 -10.10 0.16 10.25
C GLN A 19 -8.61 0.34 10.00
N LEU A 20 -8.19 0.50 8.75
CA LEU A 20 -6.82 0.82 8.36
C LEU A 20 -6.37 2.12 9.03
N GLY A 21 -7.19 3.17 9.00
CA GLY A 21 -6.90 4.44 9.70
C GLY A 21 -6.61 4.24 11.19
N ARG A 22 -7.39 3.41 11.88
CA ARG A 22 -7.17 3.09 13.31
C ARG A 22 -5.87 2.31 13.54
N CYS A 23 -5.54 1.38 12.66
CA CYS A 23 -4.29 0.63 12.74
C CYS A 23 -3.08 1.54 12.52
N LEU A 24 -3.16 2.44 11.54
CA LEU A 24 -2.13 3.44 11.29
C LEU A 24 -1.98 4.38 12.50
N GLU A 25 -3.06 4.75 13.20
CA GLU A 25 -3.01 5.62 14.39
C GLU A 25 -2.20 4.97 15.50
N ALA A 26 -2.53 3.73 15.82
CA ALA A 26 -1.78 2.95 16.79
C ALA A 26 -0.31 2.74 16.36
N ALA A 27 -0.06 2.47 15.08
CA ALA A 27 1.29 2.28 14.55
C ALA A 27 2.13 3.55 14.67
N SER A 28 1.57 4.72 14.32
CA SER A 28 2.25 6.02 14.40
C SER A 28 2.61 6.38 15.84
N VAL A 29 1.67 6.23 16.79
CA VAL A 29 1.94 6.44 18.23
C VAL A 29 3.07 5.54 18.73
N GLY A 30 3.20 4.33 18.19
CA GLY A 30 4.28 3.41 18.51
C GLY A 30 5.60 3.65 17.75
N GLY A 31 5.65 4.63 16.85
CA GLY A 31 6.82 4.88 16.00
C GLY A 31 7.08 3.80 14.95
N TYR A 32 6.06 3.04 14.54
CA TYR A 32 6.18 1.98 13.54
C TYR A 32 6.05 2.55 12.12
N ARG A 33 6.91 2.07 11.22
CA ARG A 33 6.67 2.13 9.77
C ARG A 33 5.67 1.06 9.38
N THR A 34 4.78 1.35 8.43
CA THR A 34 3.76 0.41 7.95
C THR A 34 3.85 0.25 6.43
N LEU A 35 3.85 -1.00 5.94
CA LEU A 35 3.62 -1.31 4.54
C LEU A 35 2.17 -1.74 4.35
N ILE A 36 1.44 -1.05 3.47
CA ILE A 36 0.08 -1.42 3.07
C ILE A 36 0.16 -2.10 1.70
N ILE A 37 -0.37 -3.33 1.62
CA ILE A 37 -0.34 -4.16 0.42
C ILE A 37 -1.70 -4.83 0.17
N ALA A 38 -1.85 -5.44 -1.01
CA ALA A 38 -2.83 -6.48 -1.26
C ALA A 38 -2.14 -7.71 -1.87
N ASP A 39 -2.77 -8.87 -1.78
CA ASP A 39 -2.28 -10.13 -2.37
C ASP A 39 -2.74 -10.30 -3.82
N HIS A 40 -3.95 -9.86 -4.14
CA HIS A 40 -4.48 -9.84 -5.50
C HIS A 40 -5.62 -8.82 -5.66
N GLY A 41 -6.02 -8.58 -6.91
CA GLY A 41 -7.23 -7.82 -7.21
C GLY A 41 -8.50 -8.65 -7.07
N ASN A 42 -9.62 -7.98 -6.84
CA ASN A 42 -10.98 -8.51 -6.87
C ASN A 42 -11.99 -7.35 -6.99
N ALA A 43 -12.06 -6.51 -5.96
CA ALA A 43 -13.08 -5.47 -5.88
C ALA A 43 -12.81 -4.24 -6.77
N ASP A 44 -11.65 -4.19 -7.41
CA ASP A 44 -11.31 -3.27 -8.50
C ASP A 44 -12.19 -3.48 -9.74
N VAL A 45 -12.73 -4.69 -9.95
CA VAL A 45 -13.70 -4.99 -11.01
C VAL A 45 -14.85 -5.82 -10.45
N MET A 46 -16.00 -5.16 -10.25
CA MET A 46 -17.22 -5.79 -9.70
C MET A 46 -18.30 -6.10 -10.76
N ILE A 47 -18.18 -5.52 -11.96
CA ILE A 47 -19.16 -5.66 -13.06
C ILE A 47 -18.40 -5.96 -14.35
N LYS A 48 -18.86 -6.98 -15.10
CA LYS A 48 -18.29 -7.36 -16.40
C LYS A 48 -18.77 -6.43 -17.53
N PRO A 49 -18.13 -6.45 -18.71
CA PRO A 49 -18.59 -5.65 -19.85
C PRO A 49 -20.03 -5.91 -20.30
N ASP A 50 -20.56 -7.11 -20.05
CA ASP A 50 -21.95 -7.49 -20.34
C ASP A 50 -22.96 -7.06 -19.26
N GLY A 51 -22.51 -6.37 -18.21
CA GLY A 51 -23.31 -5.92 -17.08
C GLY A 51 -23.55 -6.98 -16.00
N SER A 52 -23.11 -8.22 -16.20
CA SER A 52 -23.23 -9.27 -15.17
C SER A 52 -22.22 -9.09 -14.03
N PRO A 53 -22.50 -9.61 -12.82
CA PRO A 53 -21.57 -9.53 -11.70
C PRO A 53 -20.22 -10.21 -11.99
N HIS A 54 -19.13 -9.56 -11.57
CA HIS A 54 -17.79 -10.16 -11.54
C HIS A 54 -17.50 -10.68 -10.12
N THR A 55 -17.25 -11.98 -10.01
CA THR A 55 -17.09 -12.69 -8.73
C THR A 55 -15.73 -13.35 -8.58
N ALA A 56 -14.80 -13.13 -9.52
CA ALA A 56 -13.46 -13.73 -9.50
C ALA A 56 -12.39 -12.71 -9.09
N HIS A 57 -11.17 -13.20 -8.88
CA HIS A 57 -10.01 -12.32 -8.77
C HIS A 57 -9.74 -11.62 -10.11
N THR A 58 -8.99 -10.52 -10.06
CA THR A 58 -8.46 -9.85 -11.26
C THR A 58 -6.95 -10.05 -11.33
N THR A 59 -6.35 -9.71 -12.47
CA THR A 59 -4.90 -9.68 -12.67
C THR A 59 -4.34 -8.27 -12.51
N ALA A 60 -5.06 -7.38 -11.83
CA ALA A 60 -4.59 -6.02 -11.57
C ALA A 60 -3.31 -6.06 -10.73
N LYS A 61 -2.40 -5.09 -10.96
CA LYS A 61 -1.30 -4.84 -10.02
C LYS A 61 -1.91 -4.43 -8.67
N VAL A 62 -1.24 -4.84 -7.58
CA VAL A 62 -1.61 -4.48 -6.21
C VAL A 62 -0.76 -3.31 -5.72
N PRO A 63 -1.27 -2.46 -4.82
CA PRO A 63 -0.49 -1.36 -4.28
C PRO A 63 0.59 -1.88 -3.33
N ILE A 64 1.68 -1.11 -3.25
CA ILE A 64 2.57 -1.07 -2.10
C ILE A 64 2.68 0.39 -1.67
N ILE A 65 2.35 0.65 -0.41
CA ILE A 65 2.39 1.99 0.18
C ILE A 65 3.23 1.92 1.43
N LEU A 66 4.30 2.71 1.49
CA LEU A 66 5.11 2.88 2.69
C LEU A 66 4.59 4.08 3.45
N VAL A 67 4.19 3.84 4.69
CA VAL A 67 3.72 4.87 5.63
C VAL A 67 4.76 5.02 6.73
N GLU A 68 5.28 6.24 6.90
CA GLU A 68 6.24 6.56 7.95
C GLU A 68 5.57 7.30 9.11
N PRO A 69 6.04 7.09 10.36
CA PRO A 69 5.54 7.81 11.51
C PRO A 69 6.00 9.28 11.44
N SER A 70 5.07 10.24 11.55
CA SER A 70 5.43 11.65 11.68
C SER A 70 5.53 12.07 13.15
N ALA A 71 6.45 12.99 13.45
CA ALA A 71 6.70 13.51 14.79
C ALA A 71 5.51 14.28 15.41
N ASP A 72 4.54 14.70 14.60
CA ASP A 72 3.31 15.40 14.98
C ASP A 72 2.08 14.46 15.05
N GLY A 73 2.26 13.15 14.88
CA GLY A 73 1.17 12.18 14.85
C GLY A 73 0.41 12.12 13.52
N LEU A 74 0.88 12.81 12.48
CA LEU A 74 0.39 12.69 11.11
C LEU A 74 1.11 11.54 10.36
N TYR A 75 0.75 11.31 9.09
CA TYR A 75 1.39 10.31 8.21
C TYR A 75 2.02 10.97 7.01
N THR A 76 3.14 10.42 6.59
CA THR A 76 3.67 10.60 5.24
C THR A 76 3.55 9.26 4.51
N SER A 77 3.24 9.28 3.21
CA SER A 77 3.12 8.06 2.41
C SER A 77 3.76 8.22 1.05
N GLU A 78 4.52 7.21 0.62
CA GLU A 78 4.99 7.03 -0.75
C GLU A 78 4.27 5.86 -1.43
N THR A 79 4.04 5.99 -2.74
CA THR A 79 3.39 4.97 -3.55
C THR A 79 4.18 4.72 -4.83
N SER A 80 4.31 3.45 -5.24
CA SER A 80 4.96 3.10 -6.51
C SER A 80 4.05 3.21 -7.76
N ALA A 81 2.78 3.61 -7.60
CA ALA A 81 1.80 3.59 -8.67
C ALA A 81 1.68 4.94 -9.41
N GLU A 82 1.90 4.93 -10.73
CA GLU A 82 1.50 6.03 -11.61
C GLU A 82 -0.03 6.14 -11.66
N GLY A 83 -0.58 7.24 -11.12
CA GLY A 83 -1.94 7.68 -11.45
C GLY A 83 -3.02 7.50 -10.37
N SER A 84 -2.97 8.32 -9.32
CA SER A 84 -4.20 8.80 -8.66
C SER A 84 -3.93 10.17 -8.02
N ASN A 85 -4.02 11.21 -8.85
CA ASN A 85 -4.01 12.59 -8.38
C ASN A 85 -5.43 12.94 -7.92
N GLN A 86 -5.73 12.83 -6.62
CA GLN A 86 -6.47 13.88 -5.88
C GLN A 86 -6.62 13.58 -4.37
N PRO A 87 -6.36 14.58 -3.50
CA PRO A 87 -6.59 14.49 -2.07
C PRO A 87 -8.05 14.82 -1.72
N LYS A 88 -8.64 14.08 -0.78
CA LYS A 88 -9.87 14.50 -0.08
C LYS A 88 -9.64 14.43 1.42
N SER A 89 -9.45 15.63 1.98
CA SER A 89 -9.51 16.03 3.40
C SER A 89 -9.22 14.96 4.46
N ASN A 90 -7.95 14.82 4.82
CA ASN A 90 -7.38 15.37 6.05
C ASN A 90 -6.03 15.97 5.64
N THR A 91 -5.54 17.01 6.29
CA THR A 91 -4.34 17.75 5.87
C THR A 91 -3.12 16.83 5.81
N PHE A 92 -2.79 16.34 4.60
CA PHE A 92 -1.58 15.61 4.26
C PHE A 92 -0.48 16.63 3.95
N GLU A 93 0.43 16.91 4.88
CA GLU A 93 1.74 17.40 4.48
C GLU A 93 2.58 16.18 4.12
N ALA A 94 2.81 15.97 2.83
CA ALA A 94 3.81 15.02 2.36
C ALA A 94 5.18 15.52 2.81
N SER A 95 5.58 15.23 4.04
CA SER A 95 7.00 15.26 4.41
C SER A 95 7.67 14.16 3.59
N ALA A 96 8.58 14.57 2.70
CA ALA A 96 9.29 13.69 1.79
C ALA A 96 9.90 12.53 2.59
N SER A 97 9.48 11.31 2.27
CA SER A 97 10.06 10.11 2.84
C SER A 97 11.57 10.04 2.53
N GLU A 98 12.32 9.32 3.36
CA GLU A 98 13.73 9.04 3.10
C GLU A 98 13.92 8.00 1.97
N TRP A 99 12.85 7.35 1.53
CA TRP A 99 12.87 6.13 0.74
C TRP A 99 12.02 6.25 -0.52
N THR A 100 12.52 5.75 -1.64
CA THR A 100 11.68 5.54 -2.84
C THR A 100 11.24 4.09 -2.92
N LEU A 101 10.01 3.84 -3.40
CA LEU A 101 9.54 2.49 -3.69
C LEU A 101 9.71 2.16 -5.17
N ARG A 102 10.38 1.05 -5.45
CA ARG A 102 10.54 0.49 -6.80
C ARG A 102 9.38 -0.43 -7.16
N ASP A 103 9.17 -0.60 -8.46
CA ASP A 103 8.27 -1.63 -8.99
C ASP A 103 8.79 -3.04 -8.62
N GLY A 104 7.86 -3.98 -8.37
CA GLY A 104 8.21 -5.34 -7.93
C GLY A 104 7.06 -6.34 -7.94
N LYS A 105 7.23 -7.43 -7.19
CA LYS A 105 6.26 -8.53 -7.03
C LYS A 105 6.10 -8.92 -5.56
N LEU A 106 5.10 -9.76 -5.25
CA LEU A 106 4.80 -10.17 -3.87
C LEU A 106 5.98 -10.84 -3.13
N ALA A 107 6.85 -11.55 -3.85
CA ALA A 107 8.03 -12.19 -3.27
C ALA A 107 9.07 -11.18 -2.73
N ASP A 108 8.94 -9.90 -3.09
CA ASP A 108 9.85 -8.82 -2.71
C ASP A 108 9.43 -8.14 -1.39
N ILE A 109 8.21 -8.40 -0.89
CA ILE A 109 7.69 -7.79 0.34
C ILE A 109 8.49 -8.19 1.58
N ALA A 110 8.79 -9.49 1.75
CA ALA A 110 9.54 -9.97 2.91
C ALA A 110 10.99 -9.44 2.93
N PRO A 111 11.76 -9.48 1.82
CA PRO A 111 13.03 -8.78 1.71
C PRO A 111 12.95 -7.29 2.07
N THR A 112 11.91 -6.60 1.62
CA THR A 112 11.70 -5.17 1.92
C THR A 112 11.49 -4.91 3.41
N LEU A 113 10.72 -5.77 4.09
CA LEU A 113 10.52 -5.70 5.54
C LEU A 113 11.82 -5.91 6.31
N LEU A 114 12.65 -6.89 5.90
CA LEU A 114 13.95 -7.15 6.53
C LEU A 114 14.88 -5.94 6.39
N ASP A 115 14.92 -5.34 5.21
CA ASP A 115 15.72 -4.14 4.91
C ASP A 115 15.28 -2.94 5.79
N LEU A 116 13.97 -2.67 5.89
CA LEU A 116 13.40 -1.65 6.78
C LEU A 116 13.72 -1.87 8.27
N MET A 117 13.89 -3.13 8.67
CA MET A 117 14.24 -3.54 10.04
C MET A 117 15.76 -3.64 10.27
N ALA A 118 16.57 -3.38 9.24
CA ALA A 118 18.02 -3.59 9.26
C ALA A 118 18.42 -5.03 9.66
N LEU A 119 17.72 -6.02 9.11
CA LEU A 119 17.98 -7.44 9.31
C LEU A 119 18.54 -8.09 8.04
N ASP A 120 19.42 -9.08 8.24
CA ASP A 120 19.99 -9.83 7.12
C ASP A 120 18.91 -10.68 6.40
N GLN A 121 18.93 -10.62 5.07
CA GLN A 121 18.09 -11.46 4.23
C GLN A 121 18.67 -12.89 4.15
N PRO A 122 17.87 -13.94 4.46
CA PRO A 122 18.34 -15.31 4.32
C PRO A 122 18.49 -15.70 2.85
N PRO A 123 19.43 -16.60 2.50
CA PRO A 123 19.73 -16.96 1.11
C PRO A 123 18.56 -17.64 0.38
N GLU A 124 17.60 -18.22 1.09
CA GLU A 124 16.39 -18.83 0.53
C GLU A 124 15.40 -17.79 0.00
N MET A 125 15.43 -16.55 0.50
CA MET A 125 14.61 -15.46 -0.04
C MET A 125 15.28 -14.94 -1.31
N THR A 126 14.69 -15.26 -2.47
CA THR A 126 15.22 -14.81 -3.78
C THR A 126 14.57 -13.51 -4.29
N GLY A 127 13.67 -12.91 -3.52
CA GLY A 127 13.13 -11.59 -3.82
C GLY A 127 14.14 -10.49 -3.51
N HIS A 128 13.84 -9.26 -3.90
CA HIS A 128 14.72 -8.11 -3.67
C HIS A 128 13.96 -6.99 -2.98
N SER A 129 14.62 -6.32 -2.04
CA SER A 129 14.03 -5.15 -1.38
C SER A 129 13.56 -4.10 -2.40
N LEU A 130 12.35 -3.59 -2.19
CA LEU A 130 11.72 -2.57 -3.03
C LEU A 130 12.07 -1.16 -2.60
N ILE A 131 12.64 -0.96 -1.42
CA ILE A 131 13.11 0.35 -0.99
C ILE A 131 14.42 0.70 -1.71
N GLY A 132 14.48 1.93 -2.20
CA GLY A 132 15.68 2.54 -2.77
C GLY A 132 16.05 3.80 -2.00
N PRO A 133 17.33 4.21 -2.05
CA PRO A 133 17.73 5.53 -1.55
C PRO A 133 16.96 6.60 -2.34
N ARG A 134 16.63 7.72 -1.68
CA ARG A 134 16.12 8.89 -2.40
C ARG A 134 17.18 9.33 -3.42
N LEU A 135 16.80 9.39 -4.70
CA LEU A 135 17.61 10.09 -5.69
C LEU A 135 17.57 11.56 -5.28
N GLU A 136 18.67 12.08 -4.74
CA GLU A 136 18.87 13.53 -4.69
C GLU A 136 18.78 14.01 -6.14
N SER A 137 17.87 14.93 -6.44
CA SER A 137 17.83 15.56 -7.74
C SER A 137 19.19 16.21 -7.96
N ASP A 138 19.94 15.75 -8.97
CA ASP A 138 21.18 16.40 -9.41
C ASP A 138 20.92 17.91 -9.53
N GLU A 139 21.69 18.71 -8.79
CA GLU A 139 21.69 20.19 -8.90
C GLU A 139 22.07 20.69 -10.30
#